data_AF-A0A069PDR1-F1
#
_entry.id   AF-A0A069PDR1-F1
#
_cell.length_a   1.000
_cell.length_b   1.000
_cell.length_c   1.000
_cell.angle_alpha   90.00
_cell.angle_beta   90.00
_cell.angle_gamma   90.00
#
_symmetry.space_group_name_H-M   'P 1'
#
loop_
_entity.id
_entity.type
_entity.pdbx_description
1 polymer ?
#
loop_
_entity_poly.entity_id
_entity_poly.type
_entity_poly.pdbx_seq_one_letter_code
_entity_poly.pdbx_strand_id
1 'polypeptide(L)'
;MRLRLVTRRLELSGNKAFTVLIPLVAAIGLSGCNSKSEATNENLSAAVRQRLEQEVGTCIEVAAPQLPFDLPQRSYGIDPRRNKADALVKAGLLARMEGPYVFPGTQNPVPGFHYSLTDDGKKYERTVRGLAGNVSFCGGKRELVDLYVPAHPPTQVGGRIPTSFTSKVVDAPQWMSDPGMQTAFDPELRLGVQNDDMVLTLTKDGWSATR
;
A
#
# COMPACT_ATOMS: atom_id res chain seq x y z
N MET A 1 -61.52 22.06 25.39
CA MET A 1 -62.25 20.80 25.68
C MET A 1 -61.63 20.20 26.94
N ARG A 2 -62.37 20.19 28.06
CA ARG A 2 -61.94 19.70 29.38
C ARG A 2 -62.17 18.19 29.48
N LEU A 3 -61.28 17.42 30.10
CA LEU A 3 -61.63 16.21 30.86
C LEU A 3 -60.44 15.85 31.78
N ARG A 4 -60.40 16.40 33.00
CA ARG A 4 -60.76 15.73 34.27
C ARG A 4 -59.96 14.45 34.54
N LEU A 5 -58.84 14.60 35.25
CA LEU A 5 -58.22 13.55 36.06
C LEU A 5 -59.13 13.27 37.26
N VAL A 6 -59.64 12.05 37.36
CA VAL A 6 -60.30 11.51 38.57
C VAL A 6 -59.44 10.36 39.06
N THR A 7 -58.75 10.59 40.17
CA THR A 7 -58.13 9.56 40.99
C THR A 7 -59.21 8.71 41.67
N ARG A 8 -59.20 7.39 41.45
CA ARG A 8 -59.93 6.44 42.31
C ARG A 8 -58.93 5.65 43.16
N ARG A 9 -59.27 5.62 44.45
CA ARG A 9 -58.56 4.97 45.55
C ARG A 9 -58.82 3.45 45.53
N LEU A 10 -57.82 2.72 45.98
CA LEU A 10 -57.72 1.27 46.14
C LEU A 10 -58.89 0.65 46.91
N GLU A 11 -59.31 -0.55 46.49
CA GLU A 11 -59.51 -1.71 47.35
C GLU A 11 -59.83 -2.93 46.47
N LEU A 12 -59.03 -3.99 46.56
CA LEU A 12 -59.51 -5.35 46.27
C LEU A 12 -58.69 -6.33 47.11
N SER A 13 -59.36 -6.75 48.18
CA SER A 13 -59.10 -7.91 49.02
C SER A 13 -58.76 -9.15 48.20
N GLY A 14 -57.66 -9.81 48.58
CA GLY A 14 -57.48 -11.27 48.62
C GLY A 14 -57.98 -12.10 47.44
N ASN A 15 -57.07 -12.49 46.53
CA ASN A 15 -56.64 -13.89 46.40
C ASN A 15 -55.74 -14.06 45.16
N LYS A 16 -54.51 -14.52 45.40
CA LYS A 16 -53.62 -15.23 44.47
C LYS A 16 -53.48 -14.64 43.06
N ALA A 17 -52.63 -13.63 42.91
CA ALA A 17 -52.14 -13.18 41.61
C ALA A 17 -50.64 -13.47 41.48
N PHE A 18 -50.33 -14.36 40.54
CA PHE A 18 -49.00 -14.71 40.06
C PHE A 18 -48.19 -13.43 39.78
N THR A 19 -47.09 -13.24 40.51
CA THR A 19 -46.08 -12.24 40.15
C THR A 19 -45.29 -12.79 38.97
N VAL A 20 -45.70 -12.45 37.74
CA VAL A 20 -44.89 -12.73 36.54
C VAL A 20 -43.80 -11.67 36.50
N LEU A 21 -42.70 -11.96 37.21
CA LEU A 21 -41.39 -11.35 36.97
C LEU A 21 -40.96 -11.80 35.57
N ILE A 22 -41.09 -10.93 34.57
CA ILE A 22 -40.44 -11.11 33.27
C ILE A 22 -38.95 -10.83 33.50
N PRO A 23 -38.05 -11.83 33.45
CA PRO A 23 -36.63 -11.55 33.51
C PRO A 23 -36.26 -10.90 32.18
N LEU A 24 -35.81 -9.64 32.24
CA LEU A 24 -35.10 -8.99 31.16
C LEU A 24 -33.78 -9.76 30.97
N VAL A 25 -33.80 -10.79 30.14
CA VAL A 25 -32.59 -11.49 29.70
C VAL A 25 -31.79 -10.48 28.89
N ALA A 26 -30.86 -9.80 29.55
CA ALA A 26 -29.77 -9.11 28.89
C ALA A 26 -28.97 -10.18 28.14
N ALA A 27 -29.26 -10.32 26.85
CA ALA A 27 -28.39 -11.02 25.94
C ALA A 27 -27.07 -10.24 25.90
N ILE A 28 -26.15 -10.61 26.79
CA ILE A 28 -24.74 -10.26 26.65
C ILE A 28 -24.31 -10.94 25.36
N GLY A 29 -24.37 -10.20 24.26
CA GLY A 29 -23.71 -10.59 23.04
C GLY A 29 -22.25 -10.77 23.39
N LEU A 30 -21.79 -12.02 23.47
CA LEU A 30 -20.40 -12.38 23.35
C LEU A 30 -19.98 -11.99 21.92
N SER A 31 -19.83 -10.68 21.65
CA SER A 31 -18.88 -10.26 20.63
C SER A 31 -17.54 -10.67 21.21
N GLY A 32 -17.08 -11.87 20.84
CA GLY A 32 -15.73 -12.32 21.13
C GLY A 32 -14.79 -11.19 20.73
N CYS A 33 -14.29 -10.47 21.73
CA CYS A 33 -13.18 -9.55 21.57
C CYS A 33 -11.97 -10.45 21.36
N ASN A 34 -11.85 -10.97 20.13
CA ASN A 34 -10.65 -11.64 19.66
C ASN A 34 -9.51 -10.67 19.98
N SER A 35 -8.67 -11.05 20.94
CA SER A 35 -7.64 -10.14 21.41
C SER A 35 -6.72 -9.83 20.22
N LYS A 36 -6.27 -8.59 20.04
CA LYS A 36 -5.41 -8.20 18.89
C LYS A 36 -4.11 -9.02 18.80
N SER A 37 -3.79 -9.77 19.85
CA SER A 37 -2.65 -10.66 19.99
C SER A 37 -2.89 -12.08 19.49
N GLU A 38 -4.15 -12.52 19.33
CA GLU A 38 -4.46 -13.82 18.73
C GLU A 38 -4.04 -13.84 17.26
N ALA A 39 -3.40 -14.91 16.84
CA ALA A 39 -2.91 -15.08 15.48
C ALA A 39 -4.01 -15.59 14.54
N THR A 40 -5.11 -14.85 14.43
CA THR A 40 -6.17 -15.13 13.48
C THR A 40 -5.89 -14.47 12.13
N ASN A 41 -6.57 -14.92 11.07
CA ASN A 41 -6.42 -14.32 9.75
C ASN A 41 -6.72 -12.81 9.78
N GLU A 42 -7.72 -12.38 10.55
CA GLU A 42 -8.12 -10.98 10.67
C GLU A 42 -7.00 -10.13 11.27
N ASN A 43 -6.42 -10.56 12.39
CA ASN A 43 -5.38 -9.80 13.09
C ASN A 43 -4.07 -9.74 12.28
N LEU A 44 -3.65 -10.87 11.69
CA LEU A 44 -2.44 -10.93 10.88
C LEU A 44 -2.61 -10.13 9.58
N SER A 45 -3.76 -10.27 8.90
CA SER A 45 -4.07 -9.49 7.70
C SER A 45 -4.17 -7.99 7.99
N ALA A 46 -4.71 -7.60 9.15
CA ALA A 46 -4.75 -6.21 9.55
C ALA A 46 -3.34 -5.63 9.73
N ALA A 47 -2.43 -6.38 10.37
CA ALA A 47 -1.03 -5.96 10.51
C ALA A 47 -0.34 -5.81 9.14
N VAL A 48 -0.56 -6.75 8.22
CA VAL A 48 -0.05 -6.66 6.83
C VAL A 48 -0.60 -5.42 6.12
N ARG A 49 -1.93 -5.23 6.10
CA ARG A 49 -2.58 -4.09 5.43
C ARG A 49 -2.06 -2.76 5.98
N GLN A 50 -2.00 -2.63 7.31
CA GLN A 50 -1.46 -1.43 7.95
C GLN A 50 -0.03 -1.13 7.49
N ARG A 51 0.82 -2.15 7.32
CA ARG A 51 2.18 -1.95 6.82
C ARG A 51 2.23 -1.58 5.34
N LEU A 52 1.36 -2.17 4.51
CA LEU A 52 1.24 -1.82 3.09
C LEU A 52 0.74 -0.38 2.88
N GLU A 53 -0.19 0.09 3.72
CA GLU A 53 -0.71 1.47 3.71
C GLU A 53 0.37 2.52 4.01
N GLN A 54 1.42 2.13 4.73
CA GLN A 54 2.57 3.00 5.03
C GLN A 54 3.60 3.04 3.88
N GLU A 55 3.49 2.16 2.87
CA GLU A 55 4.37 2.20 1.71
C GLU A 55 4.01 3.36 0.77
N VAL A 56 5.01 3.95 0.12
CA VAL A 56 4.85 5.05 -0.85
C VAL A 56 4.25 4.60 -2.20
N GLY A 57 3.88 3.33 -2.33
CA GLY A 57 3.38 2.70 -3.54
C GLY A 57 4.45 1.89 -4.28
N THR A 58 4.13 1.53 -5.53
CA THR A 58 5.07 0.85 -6.42
C THR A 58 5.90 1.89 -7.14
N CYS A 59 7.22 1.78 -7.02
CA CYS A 59 8.16 2.75 -7.55
C CYS A 59 9.02 2.14 -8.65
N ILE A 60 9.30 2.93 -9.68
CA ILE A 60 10.28 2.62 -10.71
C ILE A 60 11.45 3.59 -10.60
N GLU A 61 12.67 3.08 -10.75
CA GLU A 61 13.87 3.91 -10.72
C GLU A 61 14.13 4.53 -12.09
N VAL A 62 14.36 5.84 -12.11
CA VAL A 62 14.97 6.50 -13.25
C VAL A 62 16.41 6.04 -13.35
N ALA A 63 16.89 5.78 -14.57
CA ALA A 63 18.27 5.38 -14.81
C ALA A 63 19.27 6.55 -14.70
N ALA A 64 19.06 7.43 -13.73
CA ALA A 64 19.89 8.58 -13.41
C ALA A 64 19.79 8.92 -11.90
N PRO A 65 20.89 9.37 -11.27
CA PRO A 65 20.90 9.73 -9.85
C PRO A 65 20.08 10.98 -9.53
N GLN A 66 19.89 11.87 -10.51
CA GLN A 66 19.20 13.15 -10.37
C GLN A 66 18.55 13.57 -11.68
N LEU A 67 17.52 14.42 -11.57
CA LEU A 67 16.93 15.13 -12.70
C LEU A 67 17.40 16.60 -12.69
N PRO A 68 17.55 17.25 -13.85
CA PRO A 68 17.54 16.65 -15.19
C PRO A 68 18.83 15.85 -15.47
N PHE A 69 18.83 15.04 -16.52
CA PHE A 69 20.00 14.26 -16.96
C PHE A 69 20.10 14.20 -18.47
N ASP A 70 21.31 13.90 -18.95
CA ASP A 70 21.61 13.77 -20.37
C ASP A 70 21.99 12.33 -20.73
N LEU A 71 21.60 11.87 -21.92
CA LEU A 71 22.07 10.61 -22.50
C LEU A 71 22.56 10.83 -23.94
N PRO A 72 23.54 10.05 -24.42
CA PRO A 72 23.99 10.17 -25.80
C PRO A 72 22.90 9.70 -26.78
N GLN A 73 22.76 10.41 -27.91
CA GLN A 73 21.80 10.06 -28.96
C GLN A 73 22.19 8.73 -29.63
N ARG A 74 23.50 8.52 -29.82
CA ARG A 74 24.07 7.27 -30.30
C ARG A 74 24.91 6.63 -29.20
N SER A 75 24.50 5.45 -28.78
CA SER A 75 25.34 4.51 -28.03
C SER A 75 25.81 3.41 -28.98
N TYR A 76 27.00 2.85 -28.75
CA TYR A 76 27.40 1.61 -29.39
C TYR A 76 26.51 0.47 -28.84
N GLY A 77 25.33 0.26 -29.45
CA GLY A 77 24.30 -0.71 -29.02
C GLY A 77 23.05 -0.09 -28.41
N ILE A 78 22.16 -0.94 -27.87
CA ILE A 78 20.94 -0.53 -27.15
C ILE A 78 21.37 -0.03 -25.76
N ASP A 79 21.22 1.27 -25.47
CA ASP A 79 21.38 1.79 -24.11
C ASP A 79 20.06 1.56 -23.35
N PRO A 80 20.00 0.62 -22.39
CA PRO A 80 18.78 0.31 -21.65
C PRO A 80 18.25 1.53 -20.86
N ARG A 81 19.12 2.48 -20.50
CA ARG A 81 18.74 3.71 -19.80
C ARG A 81 17.93 4.64 -20.72
N ARG A 82 18.28 4.69 -22.01
CA ARG A 82 17.53 5.47 -23.00
C ARG A 82 16.14 4.88 -23.23
N ASN A 83 16.01 3.56 -23.26
CA ASN A 83 14.70 2.91 -23.41
C ASN A 83 13.78 3.25 -22.22
N LYS A 84 14.29 3.19 -20.99
CA LYS A 84 13.55 3.61 -19.78
C LYS A 84 13.17 5.10 -19.83
N ALA A 85 14.13 5.98 -20.17
CA ALA A 85 13.89 7.42 -20.27
C ALA A 85 12.86 7.77 -21.35
N ASP A 86 12.94 7.16 -22.54
CA ASP A 86 11.99 7.38 -23.62
C ASP A 86 10.58 6.84 -23.29
N ALA A 87 10.48 5.75 -22.52
CA ALA A 87 9.19 5.27 -22.01
C ALA A 87 8.56 6.29 -21.05
N LEU A 88 9.34 6.86 -20.13
CA LEU A 88 8.91 7.93 -19.24
C LEU A 88 8.47 9.19 -20.00
N VAL A 89 9.13 9.50 -21.13
CA VAL A 89 8.72 10.61 -22.01
C VAL A 89 7.38 10.33 -22.68
N LYS A 90 7.20 9.14 -23.25
CA LYS A 90 5.93 8.73 -23.86
C LYS A 90 4.78 8.70 -22.86
N ALA A 91 5.07 8.32 -21.61
CA ALA A 91 4.16 8.36 -20.49
C ALA A 91 3.87 9.78 -19.96
N GLY A 92 4.54 10.81 -20.49
CA GLY A 92 4.35 12.20 -20.10
C GLY A 92 5.00 12.59 -18.76
N LEU A 93 5.82 11.72 -18.16
CA LEU A 93 6.51 11.98 -16.90
C LEU A 93 7.81 12.78 -17.08
N LEU A 94 8.46 12.61 -18.24
CA LEU A 94 9.64 13.37 -18.63
C LEU A 94 9.42 14.10 -19.96
N ALA A 95 10.12 15.21 -20.15
CA ALA A 95 10.28 15.88 -21.43
C ALA A 95 11.66 15.57 -21.99
N ARG A 96 11.77 15.48 -23.32
CA ARG A 96 13.04 15.25 -24.03
C ARG A 96 13.32 16.39 -25.00
N MET A 97 14.55 16.90 -24.96
CA MET A 97 15.06 17.87 -25.93
C MET A 97 16.39 17.38 -26.51
N GLU A 98 16.72 17.77 -27.73
CA GLU A 98 18.07 17.55 -28.27
C GLU A 98 19.06 18.49 -27.57
N GLY A 99 20.27 18.00 -27.32
CA GLY A 99 21.32 18.77 -26.65
C GLY A 99 22.69 18.10 -26.74
N PRO A 100 23.75 18.75 -26.27
CA PRO A 100 25.07 18.11 -26.18
C PRO A 100 25.10 17.09 -25.04
N TYR A 101 25.80 15.98 -25.24
CA TYR A 101 26.18 15.04 -24.19
C TYR A 101 27.70 14.94 -24.12
N VAL A 102 28.27 15.00 -22.92
CA VAL A 102 29.71 14.85 -22.69
C VAL A 102 29.92 13.55 -21.92
N PHE A 103 30.71 12.64 -22.50
CA PHE A 103 31.07 11.42 -21.79
C PHE A 103 31.94 11.75 -20.57
N PRO A 104 31.74 11.08 -19.43
CA PRO A 104 32.63 11.25 -18.28
C PRO A 104 34.09 11.05 -18.68
N GLY A 105 34.94 12.03 -18.38
CA GLY A 105 36.36 12.01 -18.74
C GLY A 105 36.70 12.50 -20.15
N THR A 106 35.72 12.95 -20.95
CA THR A 106 35.97 13.61 -22.24
C THR A 106 35.61 15.10 -22.18
N GLN A 107 36.10 15.88 -23.13
CA GLN A 107 35.76 17.30 -23.29
C GLN A 107 34.99 17.59 -24.59
N ASN A 108 34.91 16.61 -25.49
CA ASN A 108 34.24 16.77 -26.77
C ASN A 108 32.78 16.37 -26.64
N PRO A 109 31.82 17.31 -26.76
CA PRO A 109 30.41 16.99 -26.75
C PRO A 109 30.03 16.22 -28.01
N VAL A 110 29.09 15.29 -27.86
CA VAL A 110 28.42 14.59 -28.94
C VAL A 110 26.92 14.93 -28.93
N PRO A 111 26.18 14.67 -30.02
CA PRO A 111 24.72 14.76 -29.98
C PRO A 111 24.12 13.86 -28.89
N GLY A 112 23.20 14.43 -28.13
CA GLY A 112 22.57 13.83 -26.97
C GLY A 112 21.11 14.27 -26.81
N PHE A 113 20.50 13.74 -25.76
CA PHE A 113 19.16 14.10 -25.33
C PHE A 113 19.20 14.56 -23.88
N HIS A 114 18.56 15.70 -23.63
CA HIS A 114 18.31 16.25 -22.32
C HIS A 114 16.93 15.81 -21.83
N TYR A 115 16.87 15.15 -20.69
CA TYR A 115 15.64 14.67 -20.06
C TYR A 115 15.34 15.48 -18.80
N SER A 116 14.14 16.04 -18.74
CA SER A 116 13.71 16.91 -17.64
C SER A 116 12.30 16.54 -17.17
N LEU A 117 11.96 16.93 -15.95
CA LEU A 117 10.68 16.60 -15.33
C LEU A 117 9.54 17.45 -15.92
N THR A 118 8.43 16.81 -16.29
CA THR A 118 7.20 17.52 -16.65
C THR A 118 6.40 17.91 -15.40
N ASP A 119 5.39 18.76 -15.56
CA ASP A 119 4.48 19.08 -14.46
C ASP A 119 3.68 17.87 -13.97
N ASP A 120 3.37 16.93 -14.86
CA ASP A 120 2.76 15.65 -14.47
C ASP A 120 3.76 14.73 -13.77
N GLY A 121 5.02 14.69 -14.23
CA GLY A 121 6.10 13.95 -13.60
C GLY A 121 6.32 14.35 -12.14
N LYS A 122 6.28 15.66 -11.84
CA LYS A 122 6.40 16.19 -10.46
C LYS A 122 5.42 15.57 -9.48
N LYS A 123 4.22 15.17 -9.93
CA LYS A 123 3.19 14.57 -9.06
C LYS A 123 3.62 13.21 -8.51
N TYR A 124 4.41 12.47 -9.29
CA TYR A 124 4.80 11.09 -9.00
C TYR A 124 6.27 10.95 -8.57
N GLU A 125 7.09 11.99 -8.72
CA GLU A 125 8.49 12.00 -8.30
C GLU A 125 8.62 11.80 -6.79
N ARG A 126 9.45 10.84 -6.38
CA ARG A 126 9.81 10.59 -4.98
C ARG A 126 11.30 10.30 -4.87
N THR A 127 11.91 10.76 -3.78
CA THR A 127 13.21 10.28 -3.33
C THR A 127 12.98 9.14 -2.34
N VAL A 128 13.22 7.91 -2.76
CA VAL A 128 12.98 6.72 -1.93
C VAL A 128 14.29 6.24 -1.31
N ARG A 129 14.36 6.25 0.02
CA ARG A 129 15.53 5.75 0.77
C ARG A 129 15.68 4.24 0.56
N GLY A 130 16.78 3.81 -0.05
CA GLY A 130 17.07 2.40 -0.35
C GLY A 130 17.16 2.06 -1.84
N LEU A 131 16.61 2.90 -2.71
CA LEU A 131 16.73 2.81 -4.18
C LEU A 131 17.92 3.66 -4.66
N ALA A 132 19.16 3.22 -4.37
CA ALA A 132 20.45 3.83 -4.75
C ALA A 132 20.61 5.38 -4.61
N GLY A 133 19.67 6.09 -4.00
CA GLY A 133 19.56 7.54 -4.08
C GLY A 133 19.05 8.07 -5.44
N ASN A 134 18.61 7.20 -6.35
CA ASN A 134 18.11 7.60 -7.68
C ASN A 134 16.72 8.23 -7.59
N VAL A 135 16.42 9.11 -8.54
CA VAL A 135 15.05 9.64 -8.70
C VAL A 135 14.12 8.48 -9.02
N SER A 136 12.98 8.42 -8.34
CA SER A 136 11.96 7.40 -8.57
C SER A 136 10.62 8.02 -8.93
N PHE A 137 9.82 7.32 -9.74
CA PHE A 137 8.40 7.62 -9.93
C PHE A 137 7.58 6.58 -9.22
N CYS A 138 6.74 7.00 -8.28
CA CYS A 138 5.90 6.11 -7.49
C CYS A 138 4.42 6.34 -7.80
N GLY A 139 3.66 5.25 -7.88
CA GLY A 139 2.23 5.27 -8.11
C GLY A 139 1.54 4.02 -7.60
N GLY A 140 0.22 4.11 -7.48
CA GLY A 140 -0.61 3.04 -6.93
C GLY A 140 -0.33 2.73 -5.46
N LYS A 141 -1.07 1.77 -4.93
CA LYS A 141 -0.94 1.23 -3.58
C LYS A 141 -0.94 -0.29 -3.65
N ARG A 142 -0.23 -0.95 -2.74
CA ARG A 142 -0.36 -2.40 -2.58
C ARG A 142 -1.58 -2.72 -1.72
N GLU A 143 -2.45 -3.57 -2.24
CA GLU A 143 -3.58 -4.14 -1.51
C GLU A 143 -3.31 -5.63 -1.26
N LEU A 144 -3.49 -6.07 0.00
CA LEU A 144 -3.41 -7.48 0.38
C LEU A 144 -4.54 -8.26 -0.31
N VAL A 145 -4.19 -9.31 -1.03
CA VAL A 145 -5.11 -10.24 -1.67
C VAL A 145 -5.35 -11.45 -0.77
N ASP A 146 -4.29 -12.14 -0.37
CA ASP A 146 -4.37 -13.33 0.49
C ASP A 146 -3.15 -13.45 1.39
N LEU A 147 -3.31 -14.14 2.52
CA LEU A 147 -2.31 -14.33 3.55
C LEU A 147 -2.35 -15.76 4.09
N TYR A 148 -1.21 -16.45 4.05
CA TYR A 148 -1.07 -17.74 4.74
C TYR A 148 -0.91 -17.55 6.24
N VAL A 149 -1.74 -18.22 7.04
CA VAL A 149 -1.65 -18.24 8.50
C VAL A 149 -1.06 -19.58 8.95
N PRO A 150 0.05 -19.60 9.70
CA PRO A 150 0.61 -20.84 10.21
C PRO A 150 -0.29 -21.47 11.27
N ALA A 151 -0.33 -22.81 11.31
CA ALA A 151 -1.14 -23.56 12.27
C ALA A 151 -0.68 -23.41 13.74
N HIS A 152 0.60 -23.12 13.98
CA HIS A 152 1.17 -23.00 15.32
C HIS A 152 1.92 -21.66 15.48
N PRO A 153 1.19 -20.55 15.58
CA PRO A 153 1.78 -19.23 15.75
C PRO A 153 2.34 -19.06 17.18
N PRO A 154 3.40 -18.26 17.37
CA PRO A 154 3.93 -17.97 18.69
C PRO A 154 2.91 -17.16 19.50
N THR A 155 2.83 -17.47 20.79
CA THR A 155 1.90 -16.84 21.74
C THR A 155 2.58 -15.85 22.68
N GLN A 156 3.91 -15.74 22.62
CA GLN A 156 4.70 -14.86 23.45
C GLN A 156 5.06 -13.57 22.71
N VAL A 157 4.99 -12.43 23.40
CA VAL A 157 5.47 -11.14 22.88
C VAL A 157 6.93 -11.25 22.44
N GLY A 158 7.23 -10.72 21.27
CA GLY A 158 8.52 -10.89 20.58
C GLY A 158 8.56 -12.10 19.64
N GLY A 159 7.54 -12.96 19.66
CA GLY A 159 7.37 -14.05 18.72
C GLY A 159 7.27 -13.54 17.28
N ARG A 160 7.99 -14.19 16.37
CA ARG A 160 8.11 -13.79 14.96
C ARG A 160 7.59 -14.90 14.04
N ILE A 161 6.92 -14.50 12.98
CA ILE A 161 6.46 -15.38 11.91
C ILE A 161 6.92 -14.80 10.58
N PRO A 162 7.78 -15.50 9.82
CA PRO A 162 7.95 -15.22 8.40
C PRO A 162 6.66 -15.56 7.67
N THR A 163 6.12 -14.62 6.91
CA THR A 163 4.81 -14.74 6.31
C THR A 163 4.85 -14.34 4.85
N SER A 164 4.51 -15.31 3.99
CA SER A 164 4.26 -15.08 2.58
C SER A 164 2.80 -14.71 2.36
N PHE A 165 2.57 -13.76 1.48
CA PHE A 165 1.26 -13.23 1.15
C PHE A 165 1.20 -12.85 -0.33
N THR A 166 0.00 -12.66 -0.84
CA THR A 166 -0.19 -12.12 -2.18
C THR A 166 -0.71 -10.70 -2.11
N SER A 167 -0.19 -9.82 -2.96
CA SER A 167 -0.64 -8.44 -3.08
C SER A 167 -0.85 -8.06 -4.54
N LYS A 168 -1.64 -7.01 -4.78
CA LYS A 168 -1.82 -6.41 -6.10
C LYS A 168 -1.69 -4.90 -6.02
N VAL A 169 -1.37 -4.25 -7.13
CA VAL A 169 -1.37 -2.79 -7.19
C VAL A 169 -2.78 -2.29 -7.52
N VAL A 170 -3.30 -1.41 -6.67
CA VAL A 170 -4.57 -0.68 -6.88
C VAL A 170 -4.30 0.81 -7.00
N ASP A 171 -5.31 1.57 -7.46
CA ASP A 171 -5.20 3.02 -7.69
C ASP A 171 -4.00 3.43 -8.55
N ALA A 172 -3.58 2.55 -9.48
CA ALA A 172 -2.44 2.80 -10.34
C ALA A 172 -2.76 3.95 -11.31
N PRO A 173 -1.95 5.02 -11.36
CA PRO A 173 -2.08 6.04 -12.40
C PRO A 173 -1.93 5.44 -13.79
N GLN A 174 -2.60 6.04 -14.78
CA GLN A 174 -2.71 5.50 -16.14
C GLN A 174 -1.35 5.15 -16.77
N TRP A 175 -0.32 5.94 -16.51
CA TRP A 175 1.02 5.71 -17.05
C TRP A 175 1.60 4.35 -16.64
N MET A 176 1.23 3.81 -15.48
CA MET A 176 1.75 2.52 -15.03
C MET A 176 1.26 1.36 -15.88
N SER A 177 0.06 1.48 -16.45
CA SER A 177 -0.54 0.45 -17.30
C SER A 177 -0.15 0.58 -18.78
N ASP A 178 0.64 1.59 -19.14
CA ASP A 178 1.11 1.76 -20.51
C ASP A 178 2.00 0.56 -20.92
N PRO A 179 1.77 -0.08 -22.09
CA PRO A 179 2.57 -1.23 -22.51
C PRO A 179 4.07 -0.94 -22.64
N GLY A 180 4.43 0.28 -23.05
CA GLY A 180 5.81 0.74 -23.12
C GLY A 180 6.44 0.85 -21.74
N MET A 181 5.69 1.32 -20.75
CA MET A 181 6.13 1.33 -19.35
C MET A 181 6.28 -0.08 -18.77
N GLN A 182 5.29 -0.96 -18.96
CA GLN A 182 5.38 -2.37 -18.53
C GLN A 182 6.60 -3.07 -19.13
N THR A 183 6.89 -2.84 -20.41
CA THR A 183 8.03 -3.45 -21.10
C THR A 183 9.37 -2.87 -20.65
N ALA A 184 9.46 -1.54 -20.50
CA ALA A 184 10.72 -0.88 -20.15
C ALA A 184 11.14 -1.10 -18.69
N PHE A 185 10.18 -1.37 -17.82
CA PHE A 185 10.38 -1.52 -16.38
C PHE A 185 10.00 -2.92 -15.86
N ASP A 186 9.92 -3.96 -16.68
CA ASP A 186 9.85 -5.33 -16.15
C ASP A 186 11.21 -5.71 -15.51
N PRO A 187 11.24 -6.32 -14.31
CA PRO A 187 10.11 -6.74 -13.48
C PRO A 187 9.64 -5.72 -12.43
N GLU A 188 10.26 -4.54 -12.35
CA GLU A 188 9.98 -3.47 -11.37
C GLU A 188 8.51 -3.02 -11.37
N LEU A 189 7.91 -2.94 -12.56
CA LEU A 189 6.55 -2.46 -12.77
C LEU A 189 5.59 -3.60 -13.17
N ARG A 190 5.11 -4.33 -12.17
CA ARG A 190 4.08 -5.37 -12.34
C ARG A 190 2.83 -5.01 -11.57
N LEU A 191 1.68 -4.94 -12.24
CA LEU A 191 0.42 -4.53 -11.62
C LEU A 191 -0.46 -5.71 -11.16
N GLY A 192 -0.21 -6.90 -11.69
CA GLY A 192 -0.94 -8.12 -11.33
C GLY A 192 -0.66 -8.59 -9.90
N VAL A 193 -1.27 -9.72 -9.54
CA VAL A 193 -1.03 -10.37 -8.24
C VAL A 193 0.41 -10.85 -8.16
N GLN A 194 1.09 -10.50 -7.07
CA GLN A 194 2.48 -10.87 -6.77
C GLN A 194 2.55 -11.62 -5.44
N ASN A 195 3.53 -12.50 -5.32
CA ASN A 195 3.92 -13.06 -4.02
C ASN A 195 4.91 -12.11 -3.37
N ASP A 196 4.67 -11.79 -2.11
CA ASP A 196 5.51 -10.93 -1.28
C ASP A 196 5.75 -11.62 0.08
N ASP A 197 6.77 -11.17 0.80
CA ASP A 197 7.14 -11.69 2.11
C ASP A 197 7.29 -10.57 3.13
N MET A 198 6.94 -10.85 4.37
CA MET A 198 7.20 -10.00 5.51
C MET A 198 7.35 -10.81 6.79
N VAL A 199 7.84 -10.16 7.85
CA VAL A 199 7.88 -10.72 9.19
C VAL A 199 6.80 -10.08 10.05
N LEU A 200 5.91 -10.91 10.59
CA LEU A 200 4.95 -10.53 11.62
C LEU A 200 5.56 -10.74 13.00
N THR A 201 5.53 -9.73 13.83
CA THR A 201 6.01 -9.78 15.22
C THR A 201 4.84 -9.54 16.18
N LEU A 202 4.66 -10.43 17.15
CA LEU A 202 3.69 -10.24 18.22
C LEU A 202 4.20 -9.20 19.20
N THR A 203 3.49 -8.10 19.36
CA THR A 203 3.79 -7.02 20.31
C THR A 203 2.77 -7.00 21.45
N LYS A 204 2.97 -6.10 22.42
CA LYS A 204 1.98 -5.86 23.48
C LYS A 204 0.67 -5.26 22.95
N ASP A 205 0.72 -4.61 21.78
CA ASP A 205 -0.42 -3.92 21.17
C ASP A 205 -1.10 -4.75 20.07
N GLY A 206 -0.63 -5.98 19.84
CA GLY A 206 -1.06 -6.88 18.77
C GLY A 206 0.05 -7.17 17.76
N TRP A 207 -0.33 -7.66 16.58
CA TRP A 207 0.63 -8.00 15.52
C TRP A 207 1.12 -6.77 14.76
N SER A 208 2.42 -6.74 14.44
CA SER A 208 3.03 -5.72 13.59
C SER A 208 3.83 -6.35 12.46
N ALA A 209 3.74 -5.79 11.26
CA ALA A 209 4.47 -6.26 10.08
C ALA A 209 5.72 -5.42 9.78
N THR A 210 6.82 -6.10 9.42
CA THR A 210 8.07 -5.49 8.97
C THR A 210 8.63 -6.25 7.78
N ARG A 211 9.25 -5.53 6.83
CA ARG A 211 10.01 -6.14 5.73
C ARG A 211 11.44 -6.41 6.18
#